data_AF-A0A535T0H2-F1
#
_entry.id   AF-A0A535T0H2-F1
#
_cell.length_a   1.000
_cell.length_b   1.000
_cell.length_c   1.000
_cell.angle_alpha   90.00
_cell.angle_beta   90.00
_cell.angle_gamma   90.00
#
_symmetry.space_group_name_H-M   'P 1'
#
loop_
_entity.id
_entity.type
_entity.pdbx_description
1 polymer ?
#
loop_
_entity_poly.entity_id
_entity_poly.type
_entity_poly.pdbx_seq_one_letter_code
_entity_poly.pdbx_strand_id
1 'polypeptide(L)'
;MFIGPPEEDVEWTDAGLNGVARFLQRVWRLIVEPTSVVVEGTGADATVLARKAAQTVKKVTDDYDALRFNTAVAYLMELANAMQDYLQRGGTRDAGWDSAVLTLLKLLNPVAPHVCEEMWERLGGEGLLADASWPEYDAATAAEPEVTVVVQVG
;
A
#
# COMPACT_ATOMS: atom_id res chain seq x y z
N MET A 1 8.09 10.03 11.70
CA MET A 1 7.95 9.57 10.31
C MET A 1 6.63 9.95 9.65
N PHE A 2 5.46 9.86 10.32
CA PHE A 2 4.19 10.21 9.66
C PHE A 2 3.82 11.70 9.73
N ILE A 3 4.36 12.44 10.69
CA ILE A 3 3.81 13.75 11.08
C ILE A 3 4.48 14.93 10.34
N GLY A 4 5.54 14.70 9.56
CA GLY A 4 6.15 15.74 8.72
C GLY A 4 7.54 15.37 8.20
N PRO A 5 8.12 16.17 7.29
CA PRO A 5 9.51 16.07 6.86
C PRO A 5 10.46 16.09 8.06
N PRO A 6 11.65 15.43 8.00
CA PRO A 6 12.63 15.46 9.08
C PRO A 6 13.13 16.88 9.42
N GLU A 7 12.99 17.81 8.48
CA GLU A 7 13.48 19.18 8.55
C GLU A 7 12.44 20.18 9.08
N GLU A 8 11.17 19.77 9.26
CA GLU A 8 10.10 20.64 9.73
C GLU A 8 9.75 20.35 11.20
N ASP A 9 9.46 21.41 11.97
CA ASP A 9 8.93 21.28 13.33
C ASP A 9 7.57 20.56 13.27
N VAL A 10 7.55 19.36 13.84
CA VAL A 10 6.37 18.50 13.89
C VAL A 10 5.52 18.88 15.09
N GLU A 11 4.33 19.45 14.85
CA GLU A 11 3.32 19.58 15.91
C GLU A 11 2.75 18.20 16.26
N TRP A 12 3.12 17.69 17.44
CA TRP A 12 2.55 16.47 17.99
C TRP A 12 1.04 16.64 18.21
N THR A 13 0.21 15.80 17.58
CA THR A 13 -1.23 15.75 17.82
C THR A 13 -1.71 14.32 18.04
N ASP A 14 -2.54 14.12 19.06
CA ASP A 14 -3.15 12.80 19.36
C ASP A 14 -4.04 12.29 18.22
N ALA A 15 -4.60 13.22 17.43
CA ALA A 15 -5.39 12.92 16.22
C ALA A 15 -4.55 12.22 15.14
N GLY A 16 -3.29 12.66 14.92
CA GLY A 16 -2.37 12.05 13.97
C GLY A 16 -2.00 10.61 14.37
N LEU A 17 -1.77 10.37 15.66
CA LEU A 17 -1.47 9.04 16.22
C LEU A 17 -2.63 8.05 16.00
N ASN A 18 -3.87 8.50 16.26
CA ASN A 18 -5.08 7.71 16.04
C ASN A 18 -5.33 7.38 14.56
N GLY A 19 -4.80 8.19 13.63
CA GLY A 19 -4.86 7.91 12.19
C GLY A 19 -4.03 6.69 11.80
N VAL A 20 -2.78 6.63 12.26
CA VAL A 20 -1.84 5.54 11.96
C VAL A 20 -2.31 4.22 12.56
N ALA A 21 -2.74 4.21 13.83
CA ALA A 21 -3.23 3.01 14.49
C ALA A 21 -4.43 2.40 13.74
N ARG A 22 -5.40 3.24 13.34
CA ARG A 22 -6.55 2.79 12.54
C ARG A 22 -6.13 2.27 11.17
N PHE A 23 -5.13 2.87 10.53
CA PHE A 23 -4.61 2.39 9.26
C PHE A 23 -4.01 0.99 9.39
N LEU A 24 -3.12 0.76 10.34
CA LEU A 24 -2.51 -0.56 10.56
C LEU A 24 -3.56 -1.63 10.89
N GLN A 25 -4.57 -1.30 11.70
CA GLN A 25 -5.69 -2.20 11.98
C GLN A 25 -6.52 -2.53 10.73
N ARG A 26 -6.72 -1.56 9.82
CA ARG A 26 -7.40 -1.81 8.55
C ARG A 26 -6.58 -2.74 7.65
N VAL A 27 -5.27 -2.48 7.51
CA VAL A 27 -4.36 -3.34 6.72
C VAL A 27 -4.36 -4.76 7.26
N TRP A 28 -4.27 -4.92 8.58
CA TRP A 28 -4.38 -6.21 9.25
C TRP A 28 -5.64 -6.96 8.86
N ARG A 29 -6.82 -6.34 9.05
CA ARG A 29 -8.11 -6.97 8.73
C ARG A 29 -8.21 -7.30 7.24
N LEU A 30 -7.75 -6.39 6.39
CA LEU A 30 -7.76 -6.57 4.94
C LEU A 30 -6.96 -7.80 4.51
N ILE A 31 -5.79 -8.01 5.11
CA ILE A 31 -4.88 -9.10 4.73
C ILE A 31 -5.27 -10.41 5.43
N VAL A 32 -5.35 -10.39 6.76
CA VAL A 32 -5.44 -11.57 7.62
C VAL A 32 -6.88 -12.06 7.83
N GLU A 33 -7.89 -11.20 7.66
CA GLU A 33 -9.31 -11.54 7.89
C GLU A 33 -10.12 -11.51 6.58
N PRO A 34 -10.15 -12.61 5.80
CA PRO A 34 -10.72 -12.63 4.45
C PRO A 34 -12.20 -12.31 4.38
N THR A 35 -12.97 -12.61 5.43
CA THR A 35 -14.40 -12.37 5.51
C THR A 35 -14.77 -10.95 5.97
N SER A 36 -13.78 -10.09 6.21
CA SER A 36 -14.02 -8.75 6.75
C SER A 36 -14.51 -7.73 5.72
N VAL A 37 -14.38 -8.04 4.42
CA VAL A 37 -14.81 -7.16 3.32
C VAL A 37 -16.10 -7.67 2.70
N VAL A 38 -17.11 -6.80 2.65
CA VAL A 38 -18.40 -7.07 2.00
C VAL A 38 -18.25 -6.81 0.50
N VAL A 39 -18.66 -7.78 -0.31
CA VAL A 39 -18.69 -7.65 -1.78
C VAL A 39 -19.99 -6.93 -2.18
N GLU A 40 -19.85 -5.82 -2.88
CA GLU A 40 -20.94 -4.92 -3.28
C GLU A 40 -21.09 -4.82 -4.81
N GLY A 41 -20.11 -5.32 -5.58
CA GLY A 41 -20.13 -5.26 -7.04
C GLY A 41 -19.36 -6.40 -7.71
N THR A 42 -19.29 -6.33 -9.05
CA THR A 42 -18.65 -7.34 -9.91
C THR A 42 -17.66 -6.74 -10.92
N GLY A 43 -17.28 -5.47 -10.73
CA GLY A 43 -16.44 -4.70 -11.64
C GLY A 43 -14.96 -4.65 -11.25
N ALA A 44 -14.46 -5.66 -10.53
CA ALA A 44 -13.05 -5.70 -10.15
C ALA A 44 -12.15 -5.91 -11.37
N ASP A 45 -11.07 -5.14 -11.43
CA ASP A 45 -10.05 -5.26 -12.48
C ASP A 45 -8.69 -5.50 -11.82
N ALA A 46 -8.16 -6.72 -11.98
CA ALA A 46 -6.87 -7.11 -11.43
C ALA A 46 -5.71 -6.31 -12.05
N THR A 47 -5.86 -5.82 -13.28
CA THR A 47 -4.83 -5.00 -13.95
C THR A 47 -4.72 -3.62 -13.29
N VAL A 48 -5.82 -3.06 -12.80
CA VAL A 48 -5.83 -1.81 -12.05
C VAL A 48 -5.12 -1.98 -10.70
N LEU A 49 -5.37 -3.08 -9.99
CA LEU A 49 -4.67 -3.38 -8.74
C LEU A 49 -3.16 -3.57 -8.97
N ALA A 50 -2.78 -4.39 -9.95
CA ALA A 50 -1.38 -4.64 -10.30
C ALA A 50 -0.65 -3.33 -10.67
N ARG A 51 -1.27 -2.48 -11.49
CA ARG A 51 -0.73 -1.15 -11.84
C ARG A 51 -0.53 -0.29 -10.59
N LYS A 52 -1.54 -0.22 -9.71
CA LYS A 52 -1.44 0.58 -8.48
C LYS A 52 -0.30 0.09 -7.58
N ALA A 53 -0.14 -1.22 -7.44
CA ALA A 53 0.97 -1.80 -6.69
C ALA A 53 2.33 -1.40 -7.29
N ALA A 54 2.53 -1.58 -8.60
CA ALA A 54 3.76 -1.22 -9.29
C ALA A 54 4.08 0.29 -9.20
N GLN A 55 3.09 1.16 -9.36
CA GLN A 55 3.25 2.61 -9.17
C GLN A 55 3.63 2.96 -7.73
N THR A 56 3.07 2.26 -6.74
CA THR A 56 3.36 2.49 -5.32
C THR A 56 4.79 2.13 -4.98
N VAL A 57 5.35 1.06 -5.56
CA VAL A 57 6.77 0.69 -5.41
C VAL A 57 7.67 1.87 -5.76
N LYS A 58 7.50 2.47 -6.95
CA LYS A 58 8.31 3.62 -7.37
C LYS A 58 8.16 4.80 -6.41
N LYS A 59 6.94 5.21 -6.12
CA LYS A 59 6.67 6.41 -5.31
C LYS A 59 7.21 6.28 -3.88
N VAL A 60 7.02 5.12 -3.26
CA VAL A 60 7.52 4.87 -1.90
C VAL A 60 9.04 4.77 -1.89
N THR A 61 9.64 4.13 -2.89
CA THR A 61 11.10 4.06 -3.01
C THR A 61 11.71 5.46 -3.16
N ASP A 62 11.21 6.26 -4.11
CA ASP A 62 11.68 7.63 -4.35
C ASP A 62 11.52 8.52 -3.09
N ASP A 63 10.44 8.33 -2.34
CA ASP A 63 10.19 9.08 -1.10
C ASP A 63 11.04 8.61 0.08
N TYR A 64 11.31 7.31 0.21
CA TYR A 64 12.24 6.80 1.22
C TYR A 64 13.66 7.26 0.95
N ASP A 65 14.11 7.24 -0.30
CA ASP A 65 15.43 7.78 -0.70
C ASP A 65 15.55 9.28 -0.40
N ALA A 66 14.44 10.02 -0.54
CA ALA A 66 14.38 11.44 -0.23
C ALA A 66 13.96 11.75 1.23
N LEU A 67 13.86 10.74 2.10
CA LEU A 67 13.46 10.86 3.51
C LEU A 67 12.07 11.50 3.74
N ARG A 68 11.17 11.43 2.74
CA ARG A 68 9.78 11.91 2.78
C ARG A 68 8.81 10.82 3.24
N PHE A 69 8.96 10.38 4.49
CA PHE A 69 8.19 9.23 5.02
C PHE A 69 6.67 9.46 5.11
N ASN A 70 6.22 10.70 5.31
CA ASN A 70 4.81 11.04 5.40
C ASN A 70 4.07 10.81 4.07
N THR A 71 4.65 11.27 2.96
CA THR A 71 4.08 11.07 1.62
C THR A 71 4.20 9.60 1.19
N ALA A 72 5.29 8.93 1.54
CA ALA A 72 5.41 7.48 1.34
C ALA A 72 4.28 6.71 2.02
N VAL A 73 3.97 7.01 3.28
CA VAL A 73 2.86 6.38 4.01
C VAL A 73 1.51 6.71 3.37
N ALA A 74 1.32 7.91 2.81
CA ALA A 74 0.10 8.24 2.06
C ALA A 74 -0.08 7.30 0.85
N TYR A 75 0.99 7.02 0.09
CA TYR A 75 0.92 6.06 -1.01
C TYR A 75 0.62 4.61 -0.55
N LEU A 76 1.12 4.20 0.62
CA LEU A 76 0.75 2.90 1.22
C LEU A 76 -0.74 2.86 1.60
N MET A 77 -1.28 3.95 2.16
CA MET A 77 -2.71 4.07 2.44
C MET A 77 -3.54 3.99 1.15
N GLU A 78 -3.11 4.65 0.08
CA GLU A 78 -3.77 4.56 -1.22
C GLU A 78 -3.77 3.15 -1.80
N LEU A 79 -2.66 2.41 -1.69
CA LEU A 79 -2.59 1.02 -2.12
C LEU A 79 -3.54 0.13 -1.32
N ALA A 80 -3.55 0.26 0.02
CA ALA A 80 -4.47 -0.48 0.87
C ALA A 80 -5.95 -0.19 0.55
N ASN A 81 -6.29 1.07 0.25
CA ASN A 81 -7.63 1.45 -0.18
C ASN A 81 -8.00 0.82 -1.54
N ALA A 82 -7.07 0.80 -2.50
CA ALA A 82 -7.29 0.17 -3.80
C ALA A 82 -7.48 -1.35 -3.68
N MET A 83 -6.74 -2.00 -2.80
CA MET A 83 -6.94 -3.42 -2.46
C MET A 83 -8.33 -3.66 -1.84
N GLN A 84 -8.77 -2.80 -0.92
CA GLN A 84 -10.12 -2.91 -0.35
C GLN A 84 -11.21 -2.74 -1.42
N ASP A 85 -11.12 -1.70 -2.26
CA ASP A 85 -12.06 -1.45 -3.36
C ASP A 85 -12.09 -2.61 -4.37
N TYR A 86 -10.92 -3.19 -4.68
CA TYR A 86 -10.83 -4.39 -5.52
C TYR A 86 -11.66 -5.55 -4.97
N LEU A 87 -11.54 -5.87 -3.68
CA LEU A 87 -12.36 -6.92 -3.05
C LEU A 87 -13.85 -6.54 -3.00
N GLN A 88 -14.18 -5.29 -2.67
CA GLN A 88 -15.58 -4.82 -2.66
C GLN A 88 -16.24 -4.94 -4.03
N ARG A 89 -15.47 -4.82 -5.11
CA ARG A 89 -15.93 -4.99 -6.49
C ARG A 89 -15.92 -6.44 -6.99
N GLY A 90 -15.74 -7.41 -6.10
CA GLY A 90 -15.78 -8.84 -6.44
C GLY A 90 -14.44 -9.40 -6.91
N GLY A 91 -13.34 -8.71 -6.62
CA GLY A 91 -12.00 -9.19 -6.91
C GLY A 91 -11.66 -10.47 -6.14
N THR A 92 -10.84 -11.32 -6.76
CA THR A 92 -10.43 -12.61 -6.21
C THR A 92 -9.11 -12.49 -5.46
N ARG A 93 -8.98 -13.25 -4.37
CA ARG A 93 -7.69 -13.41 -3.69
C ARG A 93 -6.84 -14.46 -4.41
N ASP A 94 -6.40 -14.10 -5.61
CA ASP A 94 -5.55 -14.90 -6.48
C ASP A 94 -4.08 -14.43 -6.41
N ALA A 95 -3.25 -14.92 -7.33
CA ALA A 95 -1.84 -14.56 -7.38
C ALA A 95 -1.59 -13.04 -7.56
N GLY A 96 -2.50 -12.31 -8.21
CA GLY A 96 -2.41 -10.86 -8.35
C GLY A 96 -2.65 -10.14 -7.03
N TRP A 97 -3.62 -10.61 -6.26
CA TRP A 97 -3.86 -10.16 -4.89
C TRP A 97 -2.65 -10.45 -3.98
N ASP A 98 -2.13 -11.68 -4.02
CA ASP A 98 -1.00 -12.10 -3.18
C ASP A 98 0.25 -11.27 -3.47
N SER A 99 0.48 -10.94 -4.76
CA SER A 99 1.55 -10.03 -5.17
C SER A 99 1.38 -8.61 -4.61
N ALA A 100 0.15 -8.08 -4.61
CA ALA A 100 -0.15 -6.77 -4.04
C ALA A 100 0.02 -6.76 -2.50
N VAL A 101 -0.40 -7.83 -1.81
CA VAL A 101 -0.17 -8.01 -0.38
C VAL A 101 1.32 -8.01 -0.05
N LEU A 102 2.12 -8.82 -0.76
CA LEU A 102 3.55 -8.90 -0.53
C LEU A 102 4.24 -7.55 -0.80
N THR A 103 3.82 -6.85 -1.84
CA THR A 103 4.30 -5.50 -2.15
C THR A 103 4.01 -4.54 -1.01
N LEU A 104 2.76 -4.50 -0.53
CA LEU A 104 2.37 -3.62 0.59
C LEU A 104 3.17 -3.95 1.85
N LEU A 105 3.31 -5.23 2.22
CA LEU A 105 4.05 -5.64 3.41
C LEU A 105 5.53 -5.23 3.33
N LYS A 106 6.20 -5.50 2.21
CA LYS A 106 7.61 -5.12 2.04
C LYS A 106 7.83 -3.61 2.11
N LEU A 107 6.95 -2.83 1.47
CA LEU A 107 7.05 -1.38 1.48
C LEU A 107 6.70 -0.77 2.85
N LEU A 108 5.79 -1.40 3.61
CA LEU A 108 5.38 -0.95 4.95
C LEU A 108 6.38 -1.35 6.05
N ASN A 109 7.15 -2.42 5.83
CA ASN A 109 8.07 -3.00 6.81
C ASN A 109 9.05 -1.98 7.44
N PRO A 110 9.66 -1.03 6.69
CA PRO A 110 10.58 -0.05 7.28
C PRO A 110 9.95 0.86 8.34
N VAL A 111 8.63 1.09 8.28
CA VAL A 111 7.93 2.02 9.18
C VAL A 111 7.04 1.31 10.20
N ALA A 112 6.67 0.05 9.97
CA ALA A 112 5.87 -0.74 10.89
C ALA A 112 6.31 -2.22 10.91
N PRO A 113 7.56 -2.53 11.31
CA PRO A 113 8.14 -3.85 11.10
C PRO A 113 7.41 -4.96 11.85
N HIS A 114 7.12 -4.76 13.13
CA HIS A 114 6.50 -5.78 13.97
C HIS A 114 5.15 -6.30 13.45
N VAL A 115 4.28 -5.41 12.96
CA VAL A 115 2.98 -5.82 12.41
C VAL A 115 3.14 -6.48 11.03
N CYS A 116 4.14 -6.07 10.25
CA CYS A 116 4.43 -6.67 8.96
C CYS A 116 4.99 -8.09 9.11
N GLU A 117 5.90 -8.31 10.06
CA GLU A 117 6.45 -9.64 10.38
C GLU A 117 5.34 -10.59 10.85
N GLU A 118 4.45 -10.15 11.75
CA GLU A 118 3.32 -10.97 12.20
C GLU A 118 2.35 -11.30 11.05
N MET A 119 2.06 -10.34 10.16
CA MET A 119 1.24 -10.61 8.96
C MET A 119 1.95 -11.58 8.00
N TRP A 120 3.26 -11.42 7.81
CA TRP A 120 4.09 -12.30 6.97
C TRP A 120 4.06 -13.75 7.47
N GLU A 121 4.29 -13.97 8.77
CA GLU A 121 4.23 -15.31 9.38
C GLU A 121 2.83 -15.94 9.21
N ARG A 122 1.76 -15.18 9.42
CA ARG A 122 0.37 -15.67 9.26
C ARG A 122 0.00 -16.02 7.83
N LEU A 123 0.63 -15.38 6.86
CA LEU A 123 0.46 -15.71 5.44
C LEU A 123 1.30 -16.93 5.03
N GLY A 124 2.03 -17.56 5.97
CA GLY A 124 2.90 -18.69 5.69
C GLY A 124 4.26 -18.30 5.14
N GLY A 125 4.66 -17.04 5.33
CA GLY A 125 6.00 -16.56 4.98
C GLY A 125 7.08 -17.28 5.79
N GLU A 126 8.19 -17.58 5.13
CA GLU A 126 9.36 -18.20 5.77
C GLU A 126 10.45 -17.16 6.07
N GLY A 127 11.15 -17.33 7.19
CA GLY A 127 12.18 -16.38 7.62
C GLY A 127 11.60 -15.02 8.02
N LEU A 128 12.48 -14.00 8.06
CA LEU A 128 12.08 -12.63 8.37
C LEU A 128 11.71 -11.88 7.10
N LEU A 129 10.60 -11.12 7.14
CA LEU A 129 10.24 -10.20 6.07
C LEU A 129 11.33 -9.14 5.86
N ALA A 130 12.02 -8.74 6.93
CA ALA A 130 13.17 -7.83 6.88
C ALA A 130 14.32 -8.32 5.98
N ASP A 131 14.48 -9.63 5.79
CA ASP A 131 15.50 -10.21 4.91
C ASP A 131 15.03 -10.36 3.45
N ALA A 132 13.74 -10.10 3.18
CA ALA A 132 13.19 -10.21 1.84
C ALA A 132 13.70 -9.08 0.94
N SER A 133 13.99 -9.40 -0.33
CA SER A 133 14.40 -8.39 -1.31
C SER A 133 13.33 -7.31 -1.47
N TRP A 134 13.77 -6.05 -1.56
CA TRP A 134 12.91 -4.92 -1.87
C TRP A 134 12.16 -5.15 -3.19
N PRO A 135 10.87 -4.76 -3.31
CA PRO A 135 10.13 -4.92 -4.56
C PRO A 135 10.73 -4.03 -5.66
N GLU A 136 10.89 -4.59 -6.86
CA GLU A 136 11.41 -3.87 -8.02
C GLU A 136 10.30 -3.12 -8.76
N TYR A 137 10.61 -1.94 -9.28
CA TYR A 137 9.68 -1.16 -10.09
C TYR A 137 9.58 -1.73 -11.52
N ASP A 138 8.38 -2.20 -11.88
CA ASP A 138 8.03 -2.59 -13.24
C ASP A 138 7.30 -1.46 -13.98
N ALA A 139 8.02 -0.79 -14.90
CA ALA A 139 7.48 0.30 -15.71
C ALA A 139 6.36 -0.14 -16.66
N ALA A 140 6.37 -1.39 -17.15
CA ALA A 140 5.35 -1.89 -18.07
C ALA A 140 4.01 -2.07 -17.34
N THR A 141 4.04 -2.70 -16.15
CA THR A 141 2.84 -2.85 -15.31
C THR A 141 2.33 -1.51 -14.79
N ALA A 142 3.23 -0.56 -14.49
CA ALA A 142 2.87 0.76 -13.96
C ALA A 142 2.26 1.73 -14.99
N ALA A 143 2.37 1.43 -16.29
CA ALA A 143 1.94 2.32 -17.36
C ALA A 143 0.41 2.54 -17.36
N GLU A 144 -0.01 3.80 -17.55
CA GLU A 144 -1.41 4.14 -17.74
C GLU A 144 -1.86 3.87 -19.18
N PRO A 145 -3.06 3.31 -19.39
CA PRO A 145 -3.55 3.01 -20.73
C PRO A 145 -3.95 4.26 -21.52
N GLU A 146 -4.35 5.35 -20.86
CA GLU A 146 -4.75 6.61 -21.48
C GLU A 146 -4.28 7.79 -20.61
N VAL A 147 -3.58 8.76 -21.21
CA VAL A 147 -3.11 9.96 -20.50
C VAL A 147 -4.21 11.02 -20.57
N THR A 148 -4.80 11.40 -19.44
CA THR A 148 -5.77 12.50 -19.39
C THR A 148 -5.03 13.83 -19.60
N VAL A 149 -5.17 14.44 -20.79
CA VAL A 149 -4.61 15.76 -21.09
C VAL A 149 -5.63 16.83 -20.71
N VAL A 150 -5.35 17.60 -19.65
CA VAL A 150 -6.15 18.79 -19.31
C VAL A 150 -5.71 19.94 -20.21
N VAL A 151 -6.57 20.34 -21.15
CA VAL A 151 -6.36 21.54 -21.98
C VAL A 151 -7.08 22.72 -21.33
N GLN A 152 -6.33 23.69 -20.84
CA GLN A 152 -6.89 24.96 -20.35
C GLN A 152 -6.95 25.96 -21.51
N VAL A 153 -8.14 26.47 -21.80
CA VAL A 153 -8.33 27.58 -22.76
C VAL A 153 -8.37 28.87 -21.96
N GLY A 154 -7.46 29.79 -22.27
CA GLY A 154 -7.42 31.16 -21.75
C GLY A 154 -8.14 32.15 -22.64
#